data_AF-A0A094GFK9-F1
#
_entry.id   AF-A0A094GFK9-F1
#
_cell.length_a   1.000
_cell.length_b   1.000
_cell.length_c   1.000
_cell.angle_alpha   90.00
_cell.angle_beta   90.00
_cell.angle_gamma   90.00
#
_symmetry.space_group_name_H-M   'P 1'
#
loop_
_entity.id
_entity.type
_entity.pdbx_description
1 polymer ?
#
loop_
_entity_poly.entity_id
_entity_poly.type
_entity_poly.pdbx_seq_one_letter_code
_entity_poly.pdbx_strand_id
1 'polypeptide(L)'
;MMMHSAVLLKAEVKALQAANEQKKRRERKRKRRIMQGGSLSVREGEDILQSAKVDAQVRTEVASESSRQVGSKGRQQRCSRCEKIGHNA
;
A
#
# COMPACT_ATOMS: atom_id res chain seq x y z
N MET A 1 39.80 -10.35 40.99
CA MET A 1 39.15 -11.26 40.01
C MET A 1 37.82 -10.77 39.45
N MET A 2 37.03 -9.96 40.16
CA MET A 2 35.67 -9.53 39.70
C MET A 2 35.63 -8.60 38.48
N MET A 3 36.67 -7.79 38.25
CA MET A 3 36.70 -6.85 37.11
C MET A 3 36.89 -7.57 35.76
N HIS A 4 37.63 -8.68 35.73
CA HIS A 4 37.92 -9.39 34.49
C HIS A 4 36.69 -10.15 33.98
N SER A 5 35.93 -10.78 34.88
CA SER A 5 34.66 -11.44 34.54
C SER A 5 33.62 -10.43 34.04
N ALA A 6 33.52 -9.25 34.66
CA ALA A 6 32.62 -8.20 34.19
C ALA A 6 32.93 -7.73 32.76
N VAL A 7 34.21 -7.65 32.40
CA VAL A 7 34.64 -7.29 31.03
C VAL A 7 34.28 -8.38 30.03
N LEU A 8 34.54 -9.64 30.36
CA LEU A 8 34.20 -10.79 29.51
C LEU A 8 32.68 -10.90 29.28
N LEU A 9 31.90 -10.77 30.35
CA LEU A 9 30.43 -10.77 30.26
C LEU A 9 29.90 -9.60 29.42
N LYS A 10 30.50 -8.41 29.55
CA LYS A 10 30.11 -7.25 28.73
C LYS A 10 30.43 -7.46 27.26
N ALA A 11 31.53 -8.14 26.94
CA ALA A 11 31.88 -8.49 25.56
C ALA A 11 30.89 -9.53 24.98
N GLU A 12 30.53 -10.54 25.76
CA GLU A 12 29.58 -11.59 25.36
C GLU A 12 28.16 -11.03 25.17
N VAL A 13 27.69 -10.17 26.08
CA VAL A 13 26.41 -9.48 25.93
C VAL A 13 26.37 -8.65 24.65
N LYS A 14 27.44 -7.91 24.32
CA LYS A 14 27.52 -7.14 23.07
C LYS A 14 27.49 -8.05 21.84
N ALA A 15 28.20 -9.18 21.87
CA ALA A 15 28.21 -10.14 20.79
C ALA A 15 26.82 -10.76 20.56
N LEU A 16 26.13 -11.15 21.65
CA LEU A 16 24.77 -11.68 21.60
C LEU A 16 23.76 -10.65 21.13
N GLN A 17 23.89 -9.38 21.54
CA GLN A 17 23.05 -8.29 21.06
C GLN A 17 23.19 -8.07 19.55
N ALA A 18 24.42 -8.02 19.05
CA ALA A 18 24.69 -7.87 17.62
C ALA A 18 24.14 -9.04 16.79
N ALA A 19 24.32 -10.28 17.27
CA ALA A 19 23.78 -11.47 16.62
C ALA A 19 22.23 -11.46 16.61
N ASN A 20 21.61 -11.08 17.72
CA ASN A 20 20.15 -10.97 17.81
C ASN A 20 19.59 -9.86 16.93
N GLU A 21 20.27 -8.72 16.83
CA GLU A 21 19.85 -7.63 15.95
C GLU A 21 19.95 -8.04 14.48
N GLN A 22 21.00 -8.75 14.10
CA GLN A 22 21.15 -9.31 12.75
C GLN A 22 20.04 -10.33 12.45
N LYS A 23 19.71 -11.22 13.40
CA LYS A 23 18.61 -12.19 13.28
C LYS A 23 17.26 -11.49 13.11
N LYS A 24 16.95 -10.52 13.98
CA LYS A 24 15.72 -9.71 13.89
C LYS A 24 15.64 -8.95 12.57
N ARG A 25 16.75 -8.40 12.06
CA ARG A 25 16.82 -7.73 10.75
C ARG A 25 16.50 -8.70 9.61
N ARG A 26 17.05 -9.92 9.64
CA ARG A 26 16.76 -10.98 8.66
C ARG A 26 15.30 -11.40 8.70
N GLU A 27 14.74 -11.62 9.90
CA GLU A 27 13.32 -11.94 10.09
C GLU A 27 12.41 -10.83 9.57
N ARG A 28 12.71 -9.56 9.89
CA ARG A 28 11.97 -8.40 9.36
C ARG A 28 12.03 -8.31 7.83
N LYS A 29 13.17 -8.66 7.20
CA LYS A 29 13.30 -8.70 5.73
C LYS A 29 12.48 -9.84 5.13
N ARG A 30 12.40 -11.00 5.80
CA ARG A 30 11.56 -12.13 5.40
C ARG A 30 10.07 -11.81 5.56
N LYS A 31 9.66 -11.20 6.67
CA LYS A 31 8.27 -10.77 6.92
C LYS A 31 7.79 -9.71 5.91
N ARG A 32 8.68 -8.81 5.47
CA ARG A 32 8.35 -7.88 4.37
C ARG A 32 8.08 -8.57 3.03
N ARG A 33 8.50 -9.83 2.84
CA ARG A 33 8.38 -10.54 1.56
C ARG A 33 7.03 -11.26 1.36
N ILE A 34 6.20 -11.42 2.39
CA ILE A 34 4.78 -11.77 2.30
C ILE A 34 4.12 -11.06 3.47
N MET A 35 3.44 -9.93 3.20
CA MET A 35 2.91 -9.06 4.27
C MET A 35 1.88 -9.74 5.18
N GLN A 36 1.30 -10.88 4.80
CA GLN A 36 0.36 -11.65 5.62
C GLN A 36 1.01 -12.68 6.55
N GLY A 37 2.31 -12.98 6.42
CA GLY A 37 2.99 -13.92 7.31
C GLY A 37 2.39 -15.34 7.25
N GLY A 38 2.77 -16.11 6.23
CA GLY A 38 2.39 -17.51 6.04
C GLY A 38 2.96 -18.05 4.73
N SER A 39 2.91 -19.36 4.51
CA SER A 39 3.03 -19.93 3.16
C SER A 39 1.66 -19.85 2.51
N LEU A 40 1.49 -18.96 1.52
CA LEU A 40 0.31 -18.98 0.66
C LEU A 40 0.43 -20.19 -0.26
N SER A 41 -0.62 -21.01 -0.30
CA SER A 41 -0.82 -21.98 -1.37
C SER A 41 -1.08 -21.24 -2.69
N VAL A 42 -0.83 -21.91 -3.82
CA VAL A 42 -1.07 -21.33 -5.16
C VAL A 42 -2.52 -20.85 -5.29
N ARG A 43 -3.47 -21.64 -4.78
CA ARG A 43 -4.91 -21.30 -4.79
C ARG A 43 -5.22 -20.02 -4.01
N GLU A 44 -4.70 -19.88 -2.79
CA GLU A 44 -4.92 -18.65 -2.01
C GLU A 44 -4.30 -17.42 -2.70
N GLY A 45 -3.20 -17.59 -3.42
CA GLY A 45 -2.63 -16.54 -4.26
C GLY A 45 -3.53 -16.15 -5.43
N GLU A 46 -4.12 -17.14 -6.11
CA GLU A 46 -5.08 -16.93 -7.20
C GLU A 46 -6.36 -16.23 -6.70
N ASP A 47 -6.89 -16.64 -5.54
CA ASP A 47 -8.08 -16.03 -4.93
C ASP A 47 -7.87 -14.55 -4.62
N ILE A 48 -6.71 -14.18 -4.06
CA ILE A 48 -6.36 -12.78 -3.78
C ILE A 48 -6.31 -11.95 -5.07
N LEU A 49 -5.71 -12.50 -6.14
CA LEU A 49 -5.64 -11.82 -7.43
C LEU A 49 -7.03 -11.65 -8.05
N GLN A 50 -7.89 -12.65 -7.91
CA GLN A 50 -9.26 -12.60 -8.40
C GLN A 50 -10.09 -11.56 -7.64
N SER A 51 -10.02 -11.53 -6.31
CA SER A 51 -10.69 -10.52 -5.49
C SER A 51 -10.21 -9.11 -5.85
N ALA A 52 -8.90 -8.90 -5.97
CA ALA A 52 -8.34 -7.61 -6.34
C ALA A 52 -8.79 -7.13 -7.73
N LYS A 53 -8.96 -8.05 -8.69
CA LYS A 53 -9.47 -7.75 -10.04
C LYS A 53 -10.93 -7.32 -10.01
N VAL A 54 -11.76 -8.02 -9.24
CA VAL A 54 -13.19 -7.67 -9.05
C VAL A 54 -13.31 -6.30 -8.39
N ASP A 55 -12.54 -6.04 -7.33
CA ASP A 55 -12.56 -4.73 -6.64
C ASP A 55 -12.14 -3.58 -7.55
N ALA A 56 -11.12 -3.80 -8.40
CA ALA A 56 -10.69 -2.81 -9.37
C ALA A 56 -11.79 -2.50 -10.40
N GLN A 57 -12.49 -3.54 -10.88
CA GLN A 57 -13.60 -3.38 -11.81
C GLN A 57 -14.76 -2.59 -11.18
N VAL A 58 -15.19 -2.96 -9.98
CA VAL A 58 -16.26 -2.25 -9.26
C VAL A 58 -15.90 -0.78 -9.07
N ARG A 59 -14.65 -0.46 -8.71
CA ARG A 59 -14.20 0.94 -8.58
C ARG A 59 -14.29 1.70 -9.89
N THR A 60 -13.94 1.07 -11.01
CA THR A 60 -14.05 1.72 -12.33
C THR A 60 -15.49 1.96 -12.75
N GLU A 61 -16.39 1.01 -12.47
CA GLU A 61 -17.81 1.11 -12.80
C GLU A 61 -18.47 2.21 -11.96
N VAL A 62 -18.23 2.24 -10.64
CA VAL A 62 -18.74 3.31 -9.75
C VAL A 62 -18.22 4.69 -10.17
N ALA A 63 -16.94 4.80 -10.53
CA ALA A 63 -16.39 6.05 -11.05
C ALA A 63 -17.04 6.47 -12.38
N SER A 64 -17.29 5.52 -13.28
CA SER A 64 -17.98 5.76 -14.55
C SER A 64 -19.46 6.15 -14.34
N GLU A 65 -20.17 5.55 -13.40
CA GLU A 65 -21.55 5.92 -13.07
C GLU A 65 -21.64 7.32 -12.46
N SER A 66 -20.74 7.64 -11.52
CA SER A 66 -20.68 8.97 -10.92
C SER A 66 -20.41 10.08 -11.96
N SER A 67 -19.53 9.83 -12.93
CA SER A 67 -19.24 10.78 -14.01
C SER A 67 -20.40 10.92 -15.01
N ARG A 68 -21.14 9.85 -15.30
CA ARG A 68 -22.38 9.89 -16.11
C ARG A 68 -23.50 10.66 -15.41
N GLN A 69 -23.63 10.54 -14.09
CA GLN A 69 -24.62 11.31 -13.32
C GLN A 69 -24.29 12.81 -13.27
N VAL A 70 -23.02 13.20 -13.25
CA VAL A 70 -22.58 14.61 -13.24
C VAL A 70 -22.62 15.25 -14.64
N GLY A 71 -22.54 14.46 -15.72
CA GLY A 71 -22.46 14.95 -17.10
C GLY A 71 -23.76 15.44 -17.75
N SER A 72 -24.94 15.28 -17.12
CA SER A 72 -26.23 15.61 -17.78
C SER A 72 -26.76 17.02 -17.49
N LYS A 73 -26.11 17.80 -16.61
CA LYS A 73 -26.45 19.21 -16.37
C LYS A 73 -25.29 20.12 -16.72
N GLY A 74 -24.81 20.00 -17.96
CA GLY A 74 -23.87 20.98 -18.52
C GLY A 74 -24.47 22.38 -18.39
N ARG A 75 -23.86 23.24 -17.57
CA ARG A 75 -24.18 24.67 -17.50
C ARG A 75 -24.20 25.19 -18.94
N GLN A 76 -25.33 25.74 -19.40
CA GLN A 76 -25.46 26.29 -20.75
C GLN A 76 -24.28 27.25 -20.98
N GLN A 77 -23.43 26.90 -21.94
CA GLN A 77 -22.25 27.68 -22.27
C GLN A 77 -22.72 29.07 -22.74
N ARG A 78 -22.16 30.10 -22.13
CA ARG A 78 -22.44 31.51 -22.45
C ARG A 78 -21.28 32.04 -23.28
N CYS A 79 -21.58 32.89 -24.26
CA CYS A 79 -20.57 33.61 -25.02
C CYS A 79 -19.63 34.37 -24.08
N SER A 80 -18.32 34.15 -24.16
CA SER A 80 -17.32 34.81 -23.29
C SER A 80 -17.26 36.33 -23.49
N ARG A 81 -17.84 36.84 -24.59
CA ARG A 81 -17.84 38.26 -24.94
C ARG A 81 -19.12 39.00 -24.58
N CYS A 82 -20.28 38.33 -24.59
CA CYS A 82 -21.57 38.98 -24.32
C CYS A 82 -22.48 38.24 -23.33
N GLU A 83 -22.01 37.15 -22.73
CA GLU A 83 -22.69 36.33 -21.70
C GLU A 83 -24.08 35.77 -22.08
N LYS A 84 -24.49 35.90 -23.34
CA LYS A 84 -25.72 35.32 -23.89
C LYS A 84 -25.52 33.85 -24.25
N ILE A 85 -26.59 33.08 -24.15
CA ILE A 85 -26.66 31.68 -24.56
C ILE A 85 -27.05 31.65 -26.04
N GLY A 86 -26.50 30.71 -26.82
CA GLY A 86 -26.89 30.49 -28.23
C GLY A 86 -25.79 30.78 -29.26
N HIS A 87 -24.64 31.28 -28.82
CA HIS A 87 -23.43 31.37 -29.66
C HIS A 87 -22.19 31.33 -28.77
N ASN A 88 -21.06 30.94 -29.36
CA ASN A 88 -19.74 31.06 -28.74
C ASN A 88 -19.04 32.29 -29.34
N ALA A 89 -18.09 32.86 -28.58
CA ALA A 89 -17.41 34.11 -28.92
C ALA A 89 -16.53 34.01 -30.17
#